data_AF-A0A443RTV8-F1
#
_entry.id   AF-A0A443RTV8-F1
#
_cell.length_a   1.000
_cell.length_b   1.000
_cell.length_c   1.000
_cell.angle_alpha   90.00
_cell.angle_beta   90.00
_cell.angle_gamma   90.00
#
_symmetry.space_group_name_H-M   'P 1'
#
loop_
_entity.id
_entity.type
_entity.pdbx_description
1 polymer ?
#
loop_
_entity_poly.entity_id
_entity_poly.type
_entity_poly.pdbx_seq_one_letter_code
_entity_poly.pdbx_strand_id
1 'polypeptide(L)' 'YRLGHRNKNRVWDNNSIPFVIDSKLDQYRSLIKSAHDHISNKTCVVFKERTDEPDYVSYHIGNG' A
#
# COMPACT_ATOMS: atom_id res chain seq x y z
N TYR A 1 12.28 -19.66 -6.51
CA TYR A 1 10.85 -19.99 -6.28
C TYR A 1 10.11 -18.69 -5.93
N ARG A 2 9.05 -18.33 -6.66
CA ARG A 2 8.21 -17.16 -6.35
C ARG A 2 6.88 -17.68 -5.80
N LEU A 3 6.61 -17.40 -4.53
CA LEU A 3 5.34 -17.71 -3.84
C LEU A 3 4.22 -16.70 -4.14
N GLY A 4 4.52 -15.65 -4.90
CA GLY A 4 3.55 -14.62 -5.26
C GLY A 4 2.49 -15.12 -6.24
N HIS A 5 1.34 -14.43 -6.27
CA HIS A 5 0.29 -14.70 -7.24
C HIS A 5 0.83 -14.63 -8.68
N ARG A 6 0.51 -15.64 -9.50
CA ARG A 6 0.85 -15.70 -10.93
C ARG A 6 -0.13 -14.93 -11.81
N ASN A 7 -1.34 -14.68 -11.31
CA ASN A 7 -2.36 -13.94 -12.04
C ASN A 7 -2.01 -12.45 -12.00
N LYS A 8 -1.77 -11.84 -13.17
CA LYS A 8 -1.43 -10.42 -13.28
C LYS A 8 -2.52 -9.51 -12.71
N ASN A 9 -3.78 -9.93 -12.79
CA ASN A 9 -4.93 -9.17 -12.27
C ASN A 9 -5.00 -9.16 -10.73
N ARG A 10 -4.05 -9.79 -10.02
CA ARG A 10 -3.91 -9.76 -8.55
C ARG A 10 -2.62 -9.10 -8.11
N VAL A 11 -1.97 -8.38 -9.01
CA VAL A 11 -0.73 -7.65 -8.76
C VAL A 11 -1.00 -6.19 -9.08
N TRP A 12 -0.42 -5.28 -8.29
CA TRP A 12 -0.52 -3.85 -8.55
C TRP A 12 0.21 -3.48 -9.82
N ASP A 13 -0.52 -2.84 -10.74
CA ASP A 13 0.03 -2.37 -11.99
C ASP A 13 1.07 -1.26 -11.77
N ASN A 14 2.08 -1.21 -12.65
CA ASN A 14 3.17 -0.23 -12.62
C ASN A 14 3.93 -0.16 -11.28
N ASN A 15 3.85 -1.20 -10.46
CA ASN A 15 4.46 -1.27 -9.13
C ASN A 15 4.03 -0.11 -8.22
N SER A 16 2.93 0.57 -8.53
CA SER A 16 2.43 1.71 -7.77
C SER A 16 1.23 1.26 -6.97
N ILE A 17 1.24 1.54 -5.67
CA ILE A 17 0.15 1.20 -4.75
C ILE A 17 -0.47 2.50 -4.25
N PRO A 18 -1.64 2.90 -4.77
CA PRO A 18 -2.41 3.99 -4.23
C PRO A 18 -2.90 3.62 -2.83
N PHE A 19 -2.78 4.53 -1.87
CA PHE A 19 -3.23 4.28 -0.50
C PHE A 19 -3.95 5.46 0.14
N VAL A 20 -4.80 5.14 1.11
CA VAL A 20 -5.47 6.08 2.01
C VAL A 20 -5.31 5.57 3.44
N ILE A 21 -5.04 6.47 4.38
CA ILE A 21 -4.98 6.17 5.81
C ILE A 21 -6.17 6.88 6.46
N ASP A 22 -7.03 6.12 7.13
CA ASP A 22 -8.13 6.69 7.90
C ASP A 22 -7.58 7.59 9.03
N SER A 23 -8.19 8.75 9.21
CA SER A 23 -7.98 9.67 10.34
C SER A 23 -7.86 8.98 11.70
N LYS A 24 -8.59 7.89 11.94
CA LYS A 24 -8.51 7.10 13.18
C LYS A 24 -7.13 6.47 13.43
N LEU A 25 -6.32 6.34 12.38
CA LEU A 25 -4.95 5.82 12.41
C LEU A 25 -3.90 6.94 12.29
N ASP A 26 -4.26 8.22 12.43
CA ASP A 26 -3.32 9.33 12.27
C ASP A 26 -2.11 9.23 13.20
N GLN A 27 -2.30 8.74 14.44
CA GLN A 27 -1.21 8.48 15.38
C GLN A 27 -0.18 7.44 14.86
N TYR A 28 -0.60 6.55 13.95
CA TYR A 28 0.25 5.55 13.32
C TYR A 28 0.69 5.94 11.91
N ARG A 29 0.26 7.10 11.38
CA ARG A 29 0.55 7.52 10.01
C ARG A 29 2.03 7.53 9.70
N SER A 30 2.85 8.04 10.61
CA SER A 30 4.32 8.05 10.45
C SER A 30 4.92 6.65 10.41
N LEU A 31 4.39 5.72 11.22
CA LEU A 31 4.85 4.34 11.22
C LEU A 31 4.47 3.62 9.92
N ILE A 32 3.25 3.83 9.43
CA ILE A 32 2.77 3.28 8.15
C ILE A 32 3.63 3.81 7.01
N LYS A 33 3.87 5.13 6.96
CA LYS A 33 4.73 5.76 5.95
C LYS A 33 6.18 5.25 6.02
N SER A 34 6.73 5.07 7.23
CA SER A 34 8.06 4.48 7.38
C SER A 34 8.13 3.04 6.86
N ALA A 35 7.07 2.25 6.99
CA ALA A 35 7.00 0.91 6.42
C ALA A 35 6.93 0.95 4.89
N HIS A 36 6.15 1.88 4.32
CA HIS A 36 6.13 2.15 2.88
C HIS A 36 7.53 2.47 2.36
N ASP A 37 8.21 3.43 2.99
CA ASP A 37 9.57 3.85 2.60
C ASP A 37 10.56 2.68 2.68
N HIS A 38 10.48 1.84 3.72
CA HIS A 38 11.34 0.67 3.85
C HIS A 38 11.18 -0.31 2.69
N ILE A 39 9.94 -0.52 2.23
CA ILE A 39 9.62 -1.39 1.09
C ILE A 39 10.09 -0.74 -0.21
N SER A 40 9.79 0.55 -0.41
CA SER A 40 10.18 1.30 -1.60
C SER A 40 11.69 1.46 -1.76
N ASN A 41 12.43 1.50 -0.66
CA ASN A 41 13.90 1.55 -0.70
C ASN A 41 14.54 0.21 -1.09
N LYS A 42 13.83 -0.90 -0.88
CA LYS A 42 14.35 -2.26 -1.15
C LYS A 42 13.77 -2.91 -2.40
N THR A 43 12.74 -2.31 -2.98
CA THR A 43 11.98 -2.88 -4.09
C THR A 43 11.60 -1.77 -5.07
N CYS A 44 11.12 -2.15 -6.26
CA CYS A 44 10.59 -1.18 -7.21
C CYS A 44 9.16 -0.72 -6.89
N VAL A 45 8.59 -1.10 -5.73
CA VAL A 45 7.21 -0.77 -5.35
C VAL A 45 7.17 0.65 -4.79
N VAL A 46 6.25 1.47 -5.27
CA VAL A 46 6.08 2.86 -4.84
C VAL A 46 4.68 3.02 -4.24
N PHE A 47 4.62 3.55 -3.03
CA PHE A 47 3.36 3.92 -2.40
C PHE A 47 3.03 5.38 -2.72
N LYS A 48 1.81 5.65 -3.17
CA LYS A 48 1.35 7.01 -3.50
C LYS A 48 0.04 7.30 -2.79
N GLU A 49 -0.11 8.54 -2.32
CA GLU A 49 -1.41 8.99 -1.82
C GLU A 49 -2.40 8.94 -2.99
N ARG A 50 -3.54 8.28 -2.76
CA ARG A 50 -4.58 8.09 -3.77
C ARG A 50 -5.14 9.44 -4.23
N THR A 51 -5.39 9.57 -5.52
CA THR A 51 -6.21 10.66 -6.07
C THR A 51 -7.56 10.13 -6.51
N ASP A 52 -7.59 9.36 -7.60
CA ASP A 52 -8.80 8.97 -8.31
C ASP A 52 -8.79 7.49 -8.71
N GLU A 53 -7.77 6.74 -8.29
CA GLU A 53 -7.60 5.34 -8.69
C GLU A 53 -8.75 4.47 -8.15
N PRO A 54 -9.31 3.57 -8.98
CA PRO A 54 -10.40 2.68 -8.57
C PRO A 54 -9.94 1.65 -7.53
N ASP A 55 -8.74 1.08 -7.74
CA ASP A 55 -8.12 0.11 -6.85
C ASP A 55 -7.08 0.81 -5.96
N TYR A 56 -7.21 0.65 -4.64
CA TYR A 56 -6.32 1.28 -3.67
C TYR A 56 -6.35 0.50 -2.34
N VAL A 57 -5.32 0.71 -1.52
CA VAL A 57 -5.27 0.18 -0.16
C VAL A 57 -5.86 1.19 0.81
N SER A 58 -6.89 0.79 1.56
CA SER A 58 -7.45 1.57 2.66
C SER A 58 -6.98 1.00 3.99
N TYR A 59 -6.18 1.77 4.73
CA TYR A 59 -5.80 1.44 6.09
C TYR A 59 -6.86 1.97 7.05
N HIS A 60 -7.52 1.06 7.75
CA HIS A 60 -8.53 1.39 8.76
C HIS A 60 -8.36 0.49 9.98
N ILE A 61 -8.94 0.89 11.11
CA ILE A 61 -9.03 0.01 12.29
C ILE A 61 -9.92 -1.18 11.91
N GLY A 62 -9.40 -2.38 12.08
CA GLY A 62 -10.17 -3.62 11.91
C GLY A 62 -10.96 -3.93 13.18
N ASN A 63 -12.13 -4.53 13.01
CA ASN A 63 -12.81 -5.24 14.08
C ASN A 63 -12.43 -6.71 13.90
N GLY A 64 -11.52 -7.21 14.75
CA GLY A 64 -10.97 -8.57 14.64
C GLY A 64 -12.02 -9.66 14.50
#